data_AF-A0A0L0S884-F1
#
_entry.id   AF-A0A0L0S884-F1
#
_cell.length_a   1.000
_cell.length_b   1.000
_cell.length_c   1.000
_cell.angle_alpha   90.00
_cell.angle_beta   90.00
_cell.angle_gamma   90.00
#
_symmetry.space_group_name_H-M   'P 1'
#
loop_
_entity.id
_entity.type
_entity.pdbx_description
1 polymer ?
#
loop_
_entity_poly.entity_id
_entity_poly.type
_entity_poly.pdbx_seq_one_letter_code
_entity_poly.pdbx_strand_id
1 'polypeptide(L)'
;MDMMEIFDSILVGVATMPEAKQFMVPLSAKAHPEYYARIKHPRFIQTIIENNKRLQYATADEFLKDIKLIHTNAVAIYGAEHAVAQAAASLGAYVVREVEHRSERLQDLAYATADEFLKDIKLIHTNAVAIYGAEHAVAQAARVLGHMSIWAVQIPGGAQGETQGARDSA
;
A
#
# COMPACT_ATOMS: atom_id res chain seq x y z
N MET A 1 -4.75 6.53 -0.97
CA MET A 1 -3.59 6.39 -0.06
C MET A 1 -2.59 5.53 -0.79
N ASP A 2 -1.39 6.05 -1.03
CA ASP A 2 -0.33 5.33 -1.73
C ASP A 2 0.16 4.16 -0.84
N MET A 3 0.66 3.07 -1.43
CA MET A 3 1.19 1.91 -0.67
C MET A 3 2.30 2.34 0.30
N MET A 4 3.14 3.31 -0.10
CA MET A 4 4.15 3.88 0.78
C MET A 4 3.53 4.48 2.05
N GLU A 5 2.45 5.26 1.93
CA GLU A 5 1.76 5.89 3.04
C GLU A 5 1.07 4.85 3.94
N ILE A 6 0.53 3.79 3.33
CA ILE A 6 -0.06 2.66 4.05
C ILE A 6 1.00 1.98 4.92
N PHE A 7 2.15 1.62 4.34
CA PHE A 7 3.23 0.97 5.10
C PHE A 7 3.83 1.91 6.14
N ASP A 8 3.98 3.20 5.84
CA ASP A 8 4.49 4.17 6.81
C ASP A 8 3.57 4.28 8.03
N SER A 9 2.25 4.35 7.81
CA SER A 9 1.28 4.33 8.90
C SER A 9 1.30 3.04 9.73
N ILE A 10 1.49 1.87 9.10
CA ILE A 10 1.69 0.60 9.82
C ILE A 10 2.97 0.67 10.66
N LEU A 11 4.07 1.13 10.08
CA LEU A 11 5.38 1.19 10.74
C LEU A 11 5.40 2.17 11.91
N VAL A 12 4.64 3.27 11.83
CA VAL A 12 4.39 4.16 12.97
C VAL A 12 3.69 3.40 14.09
N GLY A 13 2.66 2.61 13.79
CA GLY A 13 1.99 1.75 14.77
C GLY A 13 2.93 0.75 15.41
N VAL A 14 3.73 0.04 14.60
CA VAL A 14 4.76 -0.89 15.08
C VAL A 14 5.75 -0.22 16.03
N ALA A 15 6.21 0.99 15.72
CA ALA A 15 7.18 1.71 16.54
C ALA A 15 6.66 2.07 17.95
N THR A 16 5.34 2.06 18.15
CA THR A 16 4.73 2.29 19.48
C THR A 16 4.63 1.03 20.35
N MET A 17 4.83 -0.15 19.76
CA MET A 17 4.69 -1.43 20.46
C MET A 17 5.91 -1.69 21.36
N PRO A 18 5.72 -2.06 22.65
CA PRO A 18 6.83 -2.47 23.52
C PRO A 18 7.65 -3.62 22.94
N GLU A 19 7.00 -4.56 22.26
CA GLU A 19 7.58 -5.75 21.61
C GLU A 19 8.58 -5.39 20.51
N ALA A 20 8.39 -4.23 19.87
CA ALA A 20 9.22 -3.74 18.78
C ALA A 20 10.59 -3.21 19.23
N LYS A 21 10.72 -2.83 20.51
CA LYS A 21 11.87 -2.07 21.04
C LYS A 21 13.23 -2.68 20.68
N GLN A 22 13.35 -3.99 20.76
CA GLN A 22 14.59 -4.73 20.49
C GLN A 22 14.93 -4.90 19.00
N PHE A 23 13.96 -4.62 18.11
CA PHE A 23 14.11 -4.74 16.66
C PHE A 23 14.20 -3.37 15.97
N MET A 24 14.20 -2.27 16.74
CA MET A 24 14.15 -0.91 16.20
C MET A 24 15.40 -0.57 15.38
N VAL A 25 16.58 -0.74 15.97
CA VAL A 25 17.86 -0.26 15.42
C VAL A 25 18.79 -1.44 15.12
N PRO A 26 19.52 -1.41 14.00
CA PRO A 26 20.53 -2.42 13.71
C PRO A 26 21.57 -2.59 14.81
N LEU A 27 21.89 -3.85 15.13
CA LEU A 27 22.98 -4.17 16.05
C LEU A 27 24.32 -3.79 15.44
N SER A 28 25.27 -3.31 16.24
CA SER A 28 26.63 -3.03 15.75
C SER A 28 27.31 -4.32 15.30
N ALA A 29 27.69 -4.41 14.03
CA ALA A 29 28.39 -5.58 13.48
C ALA A 29 29.75 -5.84 14.15
N LYS A 30 30.39 -4.80 14.67
CA LYS A 30 31.63 -4.92 15.45
C LYS A 30 31.39 -5.49 16.84
N ALA A 31 30.27 -5.14 17.48
CA ALA A 31 29.95 -5.59 18.83
C ALA A 31 29.27 -6.96 18.85
N HIS A 32 28.60 -7.34 17.76
CA HIS A 32 27.85 -8.59 17.62
C HIS A 32 28.25 -9.40 16.39
N PRO A 33 29.55 -9.70 16.18
CA PRO A 33 29.99 -10.46 15.01
C PRO A 33 29.32 -11.84 14.91
N GLU A 34 29.00 -12.47 16.04
CA GLU A 34 28.30 -13.75 16.14
C GLU A 34 26.87 -13.70 15.56
N TYR A 35 26.17 -12.57 15.74
CA TYR A 35 24.84 -12.38 15.17
C TYR A 35 24.90 -12.39 13.66
N TYR A 36 25.83 -11.62 13.07
CA TYR A 36 26.00 -11.51 11.63
C TYR A 36 26.65 -12.75 11.00
N ALA A 37 27.36 -13.56 11.78
CA ALA A 37 27.83 -14.88 11.33
C ALA A 37 26.68 -15.89 11.18
N ARG A 38 25.68 -15.81 12.07
CA ARG A 38 24.55 -16.76 12.10
C ARG A 38 23.38 -16.31 11.22
N ILE A 39 23.14 -15.00 11.12
CA ILE A 39 21.99 -14.42 10.42
C ILE A 39 22.41 -13.86 9.07
N LYS A 40 21.97 -14.53 7.99
CA LYS A 40 22.31 -14.16 6.61
C LYS A 40 21.63 -12.88 6.12
N HIS A 41 20.40 -12.63 6.58
CA HIS A 41 19.60 -11.48 6.18
C HIS A 41 19.10 -10.73 7.43
N PRO A 42 19.98 -9.98 8.11
CA PRO A 42 19.56 -9.11 9.21
C PRO A 42 18.42 -8.20 8.77
N ARG A 43 17.44 -8.01 9.65
CA ARG A 43 16.31 -7.11 9.39
C ARG A 43 15.89 -6.43 10.68
N PHE A 44 15.74 -5.12 10.59
CA PHE A 44 15.36 -4.24 11.69
C PHE A 44 14.30 -3.27 11.19
N ILE A 45 13.46 -2.78 12.09
CA ILE A 45 12.34 -1.89 11.76
C ILE A 45 12.84 -0.60 11.11
N GLN A 46 13.94 -0.03 11.59
CA GLN A 46 14.56 1.14 10.96
C GLN A 46 14.96 0.87 9.51
N THR A 47 15.54 -0.29 9.21
CA THR A 47 15.88 -0.67 7.84
C THR A 47 14.62 -0.80 6.98
N ILE A 48 13.53 -1.34 7.53
CA ILE A 48 12.26 -1.45 6.80
C ILE A 48 11.67 -0.05 6.52
N ILE A 49 11.74 0.87 7.48
CA ILE A 49 11.32 2.27 7.32
C ILE A 49 12.12 2.95 6.20
N GLU A 50 13.44 2.78 6.18
CA GLU A 50 14.32 3.34 5.15
C GLU A 50 14.01 2.76 3.76
N ASN A 51 13.80 1.45 3.66
CA ASN A 51 13.42 0.80 2.40
C ASN A 51 12.05 1.28 1.90
N ASN A 52 11.07 1.48 2.80
CA ASN A 52 9.76 2.02 2.44
C ASN A 52 9.89 3.44 1.87
N LYS A 53 10.68 4.31 2.52
CA LYS A 53 10.98 5.67 2.04
C LYS A 53 11.68 5.70 0.69
N ARG A 54 12.41 4.64 0.35
CA ARG A 54 13.08 4.45 -0.94
C ARG A 54 12.21 3.73 -1.98
N LEU A 55 10.92 3.54 -1.69
CA LEU A 55 9.95 2.87 -2.56
C LEU A 55 10.38 1.45 -2.98
N GLN A 56 11.03 0.72 -2.07
CA GLN A 56 11.57 -0.62 -2.37
C GLN A 56 10.55 -1.75 -2.21
N TYR A 57 9.31 -1.43 -1.83
CA TYR A 57 8.22 -2.39 -1.74
C TYR A 57 7.19 -2.06 -2.81
N ALA A 58 7.25 -2.80 -3.91
CA ALA A 58 6.27 -2.72 -4.99
C ALA A 58 4.98 -3.47 -4.64
N THR A 59 5.04 -4.37 -3.66
CA THR A 59 3.90 -5.17 -3.21
C THR A 59 3.87 -5.33 -1.69
N ALA A 60 2.68 -5.59 -1.14
CA ALA A 60 2.54 -5.95 0.29
C ALA A 60 3.34 -7.20 0.66
N ASP A 61 3.48 -8.17 -0.26
CA ASP A 61 4.25 -9.39 -0.03
C ASP A 61 5.74 -9.10 0.22
N GLU A 62 6.33 -8.13 -0.49
CA GLU A 62 7.73 -7.75 -0.29
C GLU A 62 7.94 -7.10 1.09
N PHE A 63 7.01 -6.23 1.50
CA PHE A 63 7.00 -5.65 2.83
C PHE A 63 6.85 -6.71 3.93
N LEU A 64 5.88 -7.63 3.77
CA LEU A 64 5.62 -8.71 4.72
C LEU A 64 6.77 -9.72 4.82
N LYS A 65 7.50 -9.96 3.73
CA LYS A 65 8.72 -10.80 3.75
C LYS A 65 9.77 -10.22 4.69
N ASP A 66 9.99 -8.91 4.66
CA ASP A 66 10.95 -8.26 5.56
C ASP A 66 10.49 -8.29 7.02
N ILE A 67 9.20 -8.11 7.28
CA ILE A 67 8.63 -8.27 8.63
C ILE A 67 8.81 -9.71 9.13
N LYS A 68 8.58 -10.72 8.27
CA LYS A 68 8.79 -12.13 8.59
C LYS A 68 10.26 -12.47 8.88
N LEU A 69 11.21 -11.78 8.24
CA LEU A 69 12.63 -11.96 8.55
C LEU A 69 12.96 -11.58 9.99
N ILE A 70 12.31 -10.55 10.57
CA ILE A 70 12.52 -10.19 11.99
C ILE A 70 12.19 -11.39 12.89
N HIS A 71 11.03 -12.02 12.70
CA HIS A 71 10.63 -13.20 13.46
C HIS A 71 11.54 -14.41 13.19
N THR A 72 11.84 -14.69 11.92
CA THR A 72 12.69 -15.84 11.54
C THR A 72 14.09 -15.72 12.14
N ASN A 73 14.66 -14.52 12.13
CA ASN A 73 15.96 -14.24 12.73
C ASN A 73 15.92 -14.36 14.26
N ALA A 74 14.85 -13.87 14.90
CA ALA A 74 14.66 -14.03 16.35
C ALA A 74 14.59 -15.51 16.77
N VAL A 75 13.79 -16.31 16.07
CA VAL A 75 13.71 -17.77 16.29
C VAL A 75 15.07 -18.43 16.07
N ALA A 76 15.78 -18.05 15.02
CA ALA A 76 17.09 -18.62 14.71
C ALA A 76 18.12 -18.34 15.81
N ILE A 77 18.13 -17.15 16.43
CA ILE A 77 19.06 -16.82 17.51
C ILE A 77 18.63 -17.44 18.84
N TYR A 78 17.39 -17.17 19.24
CA TYR A 78 16.92 -17.36 20.62
C TYR A 78 16.07 -18.63 20.81
N GLY A 79 15.53 -19.21 19.74
CA GLY A 79 14.55 -20.29 19.78
C GLY A 79 13.11 -19.79 19.81
N ALA A 80 12.17 -20.64 19.37
CA ALA A 80 10.76 -20.26 19.18
C ALA A 80 10.03 -19.89 20.48
N GLU A 81 10.33 -20.59 21.57
CA GLU A 81 9.71 -20.35 22.88
C GLU A 81 10.31 -19.16 23.64
N HIS A 82 11.35 -18.53 23.09
CA HIS A 82 11.99 -17.41 23.75
C HIS A 82 11.12 -16.15 23.62
N ALA A 83 11.06 -15.35 24.69
CA ALA A 83 10.26 -14.12 24.74
C ALA A 83 10.53 -13.16 23.57
N VAL A 84 11.77 -13.13 23.07
CA VAL A 84 12.18 -12.34 21.91
C VAL A 84 11.50 -12.83 20.62
N ALA A 85 11.46 -14.14 20.40
CA ALA A 85 10.77 -14.72 19.25
C ALA A 85 9.26 -14.51 19.34
N GLN A 86 8.68 -14.68 20.53
CA GLN A 86 7.25 -14.41 20.77
C GLN A 86 6.90 -12.93 20.54
N ALA A 87 7.74 -11.99 20.98
CA ALA A 87 7.58 -10.57 20.70
C ALA A 87 7.60 -10.28 19.18
N ALA A 88 8.53 -10.88 18.44
CA ALA A 88 8.59 -10.75 16.99
C ALA A 88 7.36 -11.37 16.29
N ALA A 89 6.82 -12.47 16.81
CA ALA A 89 5.59 -13.08 16.31
C ALA A 89 4.37 -12.16 16.53
N SER A 90 4.22 -11.58 17.73
CA SER A 90 3.16 -10.62 18.04
C SER A 90 3.22 -9.38 17.14
N LEU A 91 4.43 -8.87 16.88
CA LEU A 91 4.66 -7.77 15.94
C LEU A 91 4.24 -8.16 14.52
N GLY A 92 4.65 -9.34 14.04
CA GLY A 92 4.27 -9.83 12.73
C GLY A 92 2.76 -9.98 12.57
N ALA A 93 2.08 -10.52 13.59
CA ALA A 93 0.63 -10.67 13.60
C ALA A 93 -0.11 -9.33 13.53
N TYR A 94 0.38 -8.32 14.28
CA TYR A 94 -0.15 -6.96 14.18
C TYR A 94 -0.04 -6.41 12.76
N VAL A 95 1.14 -6.53 12.14
CA VAL A 95 1.37 -6.00 10.79
C VAL A 95 0.48 -6.68 9.75
N VAL A 96 0.37 -8.01 9.79
CA VAL A 96 -0.50 -8.76 8.86
C VAL A 96 -1.94 -8.27 8.96
N ARG A 97 -2.47 -8.17 10.19
CA ARG A 97 -3.83 -7.68 10.44
C ARG A 97 -4.06 -6.27 9.89
N GLU A 98 -3.11 -5.36 10.08
CA GLU A 98 -3.24 -3.99 9.58
C GLU A 98 -3.17 -3.91 8.05
N VAL A 99 -2.37 -4.76 7.41
CA VAL A 99 -2.31 -4.86 5.95
C VAL A 99 -3.63 -5.40 5.40
N GLU A 100 -4.17 -6.48 5.99
CA GLU A 100 -5.46 -7.07 5.60
C GLU A 100 -6.60 -6.06 5.75
N HIS A 101 -6.73 -5.42 6.90
CA HIS A 101 -7.78 -4.43 7.15
C HIS A 101 -7.74 -3.24 6.18
N ARG A 102 -6.55 -2.82 5.74
CA ARG A 102 -6.41 -1.75 4.74
C ARG A 102 -6.68 -2.23 3.32
N SER A 103 -6.35 -3.50 3.03
CA SER A 103 -6.72 -4.15 1.76
C SER A 103 -8.24 -4.27 1.62
N GLU A 104 -8.94 -4.71 2.67
CA GLU A 104 -10.41 -4.80 2.69
C GLU A 104 -11.05 -3.43 2.48
N ARG A 105 -10.59 -2.40 3.21
CA ARG A 105 -11.08 -1.02 3.02
C ARG A 105 -10.86 -0.49 1.60
N LEU A 106 -9.76 -0.89 0.94
CA LEU A 106 -9.52 -0.52 -0.45
C LEU A 106 -10.42 -1.30 -1.42
N GLN A 107 -10.76 -2.55 -1.11
CA GLN A 107 -11.75 -3.32 -1.87
C GLN A 107 -13.16 -2.74 -1.71
N ASP A 108 -13.54 -2.29 -0.51
CA ASP A 108 -14.83 -1.61 -0.27
C ASP A 108 -14.94 -0.27 -1.00
N LEU A 109 -13.82 0.42 -1.21
CA LEU A 109 -13.75 1.68 -1.94
C LEU A 109 -13.54 1.48 -3.46
N ALA A 110 -13.12 0.29 -3.88
CA ALA A 110 -12.92 -0.04 -5.27
C ALA A 110 -14.21 -0.59 -5.87
N TYR A 111 -14.64 0.01 -6.97
CA TYR A 111 -15.77 -0.53 -7.73
C TYR A 111 -15.42 -1.91 -8.28
N ALA A 112 -16.25 -2.92 -7.99
CA ALA A 112 -16.02 -4.28 -8.49
C ALA A 112 -16.26 -4.36 -10.00
N THR A 113 -17.08 -3.47 -10.55
CA THR A 113 -17.30 -3.33 -11.99
C THR A 113 -17.38 -1.86 -12.41
N ALA A 114 -17.06 -1.59 -13.69
CA ALA A 114 -17.27 -0.26 -14.25
C ALA A 114 -18.74 0.18 -14.23
N ASP A 115 -19.69 -0.76 -14.27
CA ASP A 115 -21.12 -0.47 -14.19
C ASP A 115 -21.54 0.06 -12.81
N GLU A 116 -20.97 -0.48 -11.73
CA GLU A 116 -21.20 0.05 -10.37
C GLU A 116 -20.66 1.47 -10.23
N PHE A 117 -19.46 1.73 -10.74
CA PHE A 117 -18.90 3.07 -10.77
C PHE A 117 -19.78 4.05 -11.55
N LEU A 118 -20.24 3.64 -12.73
CA LEU A 118 -21.08 4.46 -13.60
C LEU A 118 -22.45 4.78 -12.97
N LYS A 119 -23.01 3.88 -12.15
CA LYS A 119 -24.24 4.14 -11.40
C LYS A 119 -24.06 5.28 -10.41
N ASP A 120 -22.98 5.26 -9.65
CA ASP A 120 -22.68 6.31 -8.67
C ASP A 120 -22.37 7.65 -9.33
N ILE A 121 -21.61 7.66 -10.43
CA ILE A 121 -21.34 8.90 -11.19
C ILE A 121 -22.63 9.50 -11.76
N LYS A 122 -23.55 8.68 -12.27
CA LYS A 122 -24.87 9.13 -12.72
C LYS A 122 -25.71 9.68 -11.56
N LEU A 123 -25.63 9.05 -10.39
CA LEU A 123 -26.31 9.52 -9.19
C LEU A 123 -25.75 10.87 -8.73
N ILE A 124 -24.42 11.02 -8.68
CA ILE A 124 -23.73 12.29 -8.36
C ILE A 124 -24.15 13.37 -9.34
N HIS A 125 -24.15 13.10 -10.64
CA HIS A 125 -24.62 14.04 -11.65
C HIS A 125 -26.07 14.47 -11.38
N THR A 126 -26.97 13.51 -11.16
CA THR A 126 -28.40 13.78 -10.95
C THR A 126 -28.62 14.61 -9.70
N ASN A 127 -27.96 14.27 -8.60
CA ASN A 127 -28.01 15.03 -7.35
C ASN A 127 -27.42 16.43 -7.52
N ALA A 128 -26.29 16.57 -8.21
CA ALA A 128 -25.66 17.86 -8.45
C ALA A 128 -26.54 18.77 -9.33
N VAL A 129 -27.21 18.23 -10.36
CA VAL A 129 -28.18 18.97 -11.17
C VAL A 129 -29.37 19.41 -10.34
N ALA A 130 -29.89 18.54 -9.46
CA ALA A 130 -31.04 18.86 -8.62
C ALA A 130 -30.74 19.95 -7.58
N ILE A 131 -29.52 19.96 -7.01
CA ILE A 131 -29.14 20.91 -5.96
C ILE A 131 -28.61 22.22 -6.54
N TYR A 132 -27.75 22.15 -7.56
CA TYR A 132 -26.98 23.31 -8.05
C TYR A 132 -27.33 23.72 -9.49
N GLY A 133 -28.11 22.92 -10.21
CA GLY A 133 -28.39 23.12 -11.63
C GLY A 133 -27.34 22.48 -12.55
N ALA A 134 -27.71 22.31 -13.82
CA ALA A 134 -26.88 21.59 -14.81
C ALA A 134 -25.58 22.31 -15.21
N GLU A 135 -25.56 23.65 -15.08
CA GLU A 135 -24.38 24.46 -15.42
C GLU A 135 -23.37 24.54 -14.27
N HIS A 136 -23.65 23.92 -13.13
CA HIS A 136 -22.71 23.90 -12.01
C HIS A 136 -21.51 23.01 -12.31
N ALA A 137 -20.32 23.44 -11.90
CA ALA A 137 -19.06 22.74 -12.17
C ALA A 137 -19.07 21.26 -11.74
N VAL A 138 -19.72 20.93 -10.62
CA VAL A 138 -19.84 19.55 -10.13
C VAL A 138 -20.72 18.68 -11.03
N ALA A 139 -21.82 19.22 -11.55
CA ALA A 139 -22.70 18.51 -12.48
C ALA A 139 -21.97 18.30 -13.83
N GLN A 140 -21.31 19.34 -14.34
CA GLN A 140 -20.53 19.23 -15.57
C GLN A 140 -19.37 18.23 -15.44
N ALA A 141 -18.65 18.22 -14.31
CA ALA A 141 -17.57 17.27 -14.04
C ALA A 141 -18.07 15.82 -13.98
N ALA A 142 -19.17 15.55 -13.25
CA ALA A 142 -19.77 14.23 -13.18
C ALA A 142 -20.25 13.73 -14.57
N ARG A 143 -20.78 14.63 -15.40
CA ARG A 143 -21.19 14.32 -16.78
C ARG A 143 -20.00 13.86 -17.63
N VAL A 144 -18.90 14.59 -17.57
CA VAL A 144 -17.67 14.28 -18.33
C VAL A 144 -17.08 12.95 -17.88
N LEU A 145 -16.96 12.74 -16.56
CA LEU A 145 -16.45 11.48 -16.00
C LEU A 145 -17.29 10.27 -16.40
N GLY A 146 -18.62 10.40 -16.41
CA GLY A 146 -19.52 9.34 -16.89
C GLY A 146 -19.30 9.00 -18.36
N HIS A 147 -19.02 9.99 -19.20
CA HIS A 147 -18.78 9.79 -20.62
C HIS A 147 -17.40 9.20 -20.91
N MET A 148 -16.35 9.69 -20.25
CA MET A 148 -14.97 9.19 -20.42
C MET A 148 -14.83 7.71 -20.01
N SER A 149 -15.57 7.29 -18.99
CA SER A 149 -15.55 5.92 -18.50
C SER A 149 -16.17 4.92 -19.49
N ILE A 150 -17.15 5.35 -20.28
CA ILE A 150 -17.75 4.52 -21.35
C ILE A 150 -16.73 4.23 -22.47
N TRP A 151 -15.87 5.19 -22.80
CA TRP A 151 -14.80 4.99 -23.79
C TRP A 151 -13.69 4.05 -23.31
N ALA A 152 -13.42 4.01 -22.00
CA ALA A 152 -12.44 3.11 -21.40
C ALA A 152 -12.92 1.65 -21.30
N VAL A 153 -14.23 1.42 -21.14
CA VAL A 153 -14.84 0.08 -21.03
C VAL A 153 -14.95 -0.62 -22.40
N GLN A 154 -14.94 0.13 -23.50
CA GLN A 154 -15.21 -0.38 -24.84
C GLN A 154 -13.98 -0.95 -25.58
N ILE A 155 -12.82 -1.17 -24.93
CA ILE A 155 -11.64 -1.75 -25.60
C ILE A 155 -11.41 -3.21 -25.16
N PRO A 156 -11.96 -4.19 -25.89
CA PRO A 156 -11.42 -5.53 -25.93
C PRO A 156 -10.38 -5.63 -27.07
N GLY A 157 -9.13 -5.27 -26.76
CA GLY A 157 -7.94 -5.65 -27.54
C GLY A 157 -7.66 -4.89 -28.86
N GLY A 158 -6.45 -4.31 -28.95
CA GLY A 158 -5.83 -3.96 -30.23
C GLY A 158 -5.11 -2.62 -30.23
N ALA A 159 -3.79 -2.65 -30.08
CA ALA A 159 -2.90 -1.51 -30.30
C ALA A 159 -2.85 -1.08 -31.79
N GLN A 160 -2.22 0.08 -32.03
CA GLN A 160 -1.86 0.77 -33.30
C GLN A 160 -2.83 1.92 -33.60
N GLY A 161 -2.42 3.18 -33.74
CA GLY A 161 -1.09 3.79 -33.79
C GLY A 161 -1.29 5.28 -34.10
N GLU A 162 -0.19 6.03 -34.00
CA GLU A 162 0.03 7.31 -34.67
C GLU A 162 -0.67 8.56 -34.10
N THR A 163 0.12 9.23 -33.26
CA THR A 163 0.50 10.64 -33.41
C THR A 163 -0.09 11.39 -34.61
N GLN A 164 -0.82 12.46 -34.33
CA GLN A 164 -0.57 13.77 -34.95
C GLN A 164 -1.13 14.80 -33.95
N GLY A 165 -0.33 15.62 -33.28
CA GLY A 165 0.67 16.48 -33.88
C GLY A 165 -0.02 17.79 -34.22
N ALA A 166 0.07 18.75 -33.30
CA ALA A 166 -0.38 20.13 -33.43
C ALA A 166 0.03 20.76 -34.77
N ARG A 167 -0.80 21.67 -35.31
CA ARG A 167 -0.49 23.10 -35.43
C ARG A 167 -1.51 23.87 -36.27
N ASP A 168 -1.63 25.12 -35.87
CA ASP A 168 -2.40 26.24 -36.40
C ASP A 168 -2.20 26.55 -37.89
N SER A 169 -3.17 27.32 -38.43
CA SER A 169 -3.07 28.51 -39.33
C SER A 169 -4.18 28.41 -40.40
N ALA A 170 -5.15 29.34 -40.44
CA ALA A 170 -5.06 30.66 -41.07
C ALA A 170 -4.83 30.58 -42.59
#